data_AF-A0A4Y2DEX6-F1
#
_entry.id   AF-A0A4Y2DEX6-F1
#
_cell.length_a   1.000
_cell.length_b   1.000
_cell.length_c   1.000
_cell.angle_alpha   90.00
_cell.angle_beta   90.00
_cell.angle_gamma   90.00
#
_symmetry.space_group_name_H-M   'P 1'
#
loop_
_entity.id
_entity.type
_entity.pdbx_description
1 polymer ?
#
loop_
_entity_poly.entity_id
_entity_poly.type
_entity_poly.pdbx_seq_one_letter_code
_entity_poly.pdbx_strand_id
1 'polypeptide(L)'
;MSQSKYIENVLEKFNMQDAKTMTTPLDPRVKLTKEMCPKTKAEMSLYTYRSLIGSLMYLAICTRPDICHTVSYLSQFNENPGMPHWTAA
;
A
#
# COMPACT_ATOMS: atom_id res chain seq x y z
N MET A 1 3.68 19.55 11.09
CA MET A 1 3.00 18.27 10.76
C MET A 1 3.82 17.16 11.40
N SER A 2 3.24 16.36 12.31
CA SER A 2 3.97 15.23 12.90
C SER A 2 3.76 13.97 12.05
N GLN A 3 4.77 13.11 11.96
CA GLN A 3 4.69 11.84 11.24
C GLN A 3 3.47 11.02 11.71
N SER A 4 3.28 10.89 13.02
CA SER A 4 2.17 10.12 13.60
C SER A 4 0.81 10.64 13.15
N LYS A 5 0.61 11.96 13.12
CA LYS A 5 -0.65 12.56 12.65
C LYS A 5 -0.92 12.26 11.18
N TYR A 6 0.13 12.28 10.34
CA TYR A 6 -0.04 11.90 8.94
C TYR A 6 -0.40 10.42 8.78
N ILE A 7 0.26 9.53 9.53
CA ILE A 7 -0.06 8.10 9.52
C ILE A 7 -1.51 7.88 9.94
N GLU A 8 -1.99 8.49 11.02
CA GLU A 8 -3.39 8.41 11.45
C GLU A 8 -4.36 8.85 10.34
N ASN A 9 -4.10 9.98 9.69
CA ASN A 9 -4.94 10.48 8.61
C ASN A 9 -4.96 9.53 7.40
N VAL A 10 -3.83 8.87 7.11
CA VAL A 10 -3.76 7.86 6.03
C VAL A 10 -4.57 6.63 6.41
N LEU A 11 -4.43 6.11 7.64
CA LEU A 11 -5.21 4.98 8.13
C LEU A 11 -6.71 5.27 8.10
N GLU A 12 -7.12 6.48 8.50
CA GLU A 12 -8.52 6.91 8.44
C GLU A 12 -9.05 6.97 7.01
N LYS A 13 -8.28 7.58 6.10
CA LYS A 13 -8.65 7.75 4.68
C LYS A 13 -8.89 6.42 3.96
N PHE A 14 -8.16 5.36 4.32
CA PHE A 14 -8.27 4.04 3.69
C PHE A 14 -9.00 3.01 4.55
N ASN A 15 -9.65 3.45 5.65
CA ASN A 15 -10.41 2.58 6.56
C ASN A 15 -9.57 1.42 7.14
N MET A 16 -8.36 1.74 7.58
CA MET A 16 -7.33 0.83 8.11
C MET A 16 -6.96 1.13 9.58
N GLN A 17 -7.84 1.79 10.34
CA GLN A 17 -7.58 2.18 11.73
C GLN A 17 -7.31 0.96 12.64
N ASP A 18 -7.93 -0.18 12.32
CA ASP A 18 -7.77 -1.45 13.03
C ASP A 18 -6.68 -2.36 12.42
N ALA A 19 -5.88 -1.84 11.48
CA ALA A 19 -4.82 -2.62 10.85
C ALA A 19 -3.76 -3.03 11.88
N LYS A 20 -3.33 -4.30 11.78
CA LYS A 20 -2.31 -4.84 12.67
C LYS A 20 -0.96 -4.18 12.40
N THR A 21 -0.29 -3.74 13.45
CA THR A 21 1.09 -3.24 13.34
C THR A 21 2.04 -4.39 13.01
N MET A 22 2.91 -4.15 12.02
CA MET A 22 3.92 -5.11 11.57
C MET A 22 5.28 -4.41 11.60
N THR A 23 6.30 -5.11 12.08
CA THR A 23 7.69 -4.60 12.11
C THR A 23 8.35 -4.66 10.74
N THR A 24 7.95 -5.63 9.91
CA THR A 24 8.42 -5.77 8.54
C THR A 24 7.41 -5.16 7.57
N PRO A 25 7.78 -4.11 6.81
CA PRO A 25 6.86 -3.45 5.87
C PRO A 25 6.36 -4.36 4.74
N LEU A 26 7.09 -5.42 4.41
CA LEU A 26 6.69 -6.44 3.44
C LEU A 26 7.19 -7.80 3.94
N ASP A 27 6.34 -8.83 3.90
CA ASP A 27 6.77 -10.19 4.21
C ASP A 27 7.64 -10.71 3.04
N PRO A 28 8.92 -11.06 3.26
CA PRO A 28 9.81 -11.54 2.21
C PRO A 28 9.37 -12.88 1.58
N ARG A 29 8.45 -13.61 2.22
CA ARG A 29 7.85 -14.83 1.67
C ARG A 29 6.75 -14.53 0.66
N VAL A 30 6.18 -13.33 0.68
CA VAL A 30 5.13 -12.90 -0.23
C VAL A 30 5.76 -12.40 -1.52
N LYS A 31 5.53 -13.14 -2.61
CA LYS A 31 5.88 -12.73 -3.98
C LYS A 31 4.62 -12.31 -4.72
N LEU A 32 4.45 -11.02 -4.93
CA LEU A 32 3.38 -10.46 -5.74
C LEU A 32 3.76 -10.55 -7.22
N THR A 33 2.83 -10.98 -8.06
CA THR A 33 3.03 -11.10 -9.50
C THR A 33 1.85 -10.52 -10.27
N LYS A 34 2.08 -10.17 -11.55
CA LYS A 34 1.02 -9.66 -12.42
C LYS A 34 -0.09 -10.68 -12.69
N GLU A 35 0.15 -11.96 -12.44
CA GLU A 35 -0.87 -13.02 -12.54
C GLU A 35 -1.92 -12.91 -11.43
N MET A 36 -1.58 -12.26 -10.31
CA MET A 36 -2.49 -11.93 -9.21
C MET A 36 -3.29 -10.65 -9.45
N CYS A 37 -3.08 -9.99 -10.60
CA CYS A 37 -3.90 -8.86 -11.01
C CYS A 37 -5.29 -9.34 -11.46
N PRO A 38 -6.34 -8.54 -11.23
CA PRO A 38 -7.67 -8.82 -11.72
C PRO A 38 -7.71 -9.13 -13.21
N LYS A 39 -8.51 -10.14 -13.56
CA LYS A 39 -8.83 -10.43 -14.97
C LYS A 39 -10.05 -9.64 -15.45
N THR A 40 -10.86 -9.14 -14.51
CA THR A 40 -12.07 -8.36 -14.82
C THR A 40 -12.03 -6.99 -14.15
N LYS A 41 -12.58 -5.97 -14.82
CA LYS A 41 -12.62 -4.58 -14.29
C LYS A 41 -13.46 -4.44 -13.01
N ALA A 42 -14.37 -5.36 -12.73
CA ALA A 42 -15.23 -5.31 -11.55
C ALA A 42 -14.44 -5.42 -10.24
N GLU A 43 -13.33 -6.19 -10.24
CA GLU A 43 -12.44 -6.35 -9.07
C GLU A 43 -11.52 -5.13 -8.87
N MET A 44 -11.29 -4.35 -9.93
CA MET A 44 -10.38 -3.18 -9.96
C MET A 44 -11.01 -1.92 -9.34
N SER A 45 -12.34 -1.83 -9.36
CA SER A 45 -13.12 -0.62 -9.09
C SER A 45 -13.24 -0.23 -7.61
N LEU A 46 -12.78 -1.07 -6.67
CA LEU A 46 -13.05 -0.84 -5.25
C LEU A 46 -11.95 -0.07 -4.52
N TYR A 47 -10.76 0.05 -5.10
CA TYR A 47 -9.60 0.52 -4.35
C TYR A 47 -8.94 1.73 -4.99
N THR A 48 -8.79 2.80 -4.21
CA THR A 48 -7.97 3.96 -4.54
C THR A 48 -6.47 3.62 -4.35
N TYR A 49 -6.03 2.49 -4.91
CA TYR A 49 -4.68 1.93 -4.72
C TYR A 49 -3.58 2.94 -5.08
N ARG A 50 -3.71 3.65 -6.21
CA ARG A 50 -2.77 4.72 -6.58
C ARG A 50 -2.68 5.83 -5.53
N SER A 51 -3.81 6.16 -4.88
CA SER A 51 -3.84 7.15 -3.81
C SER A 51 -3.15 6.63 -2.54
N LEU A 52 -3.36 5.35 -2.21
CA LEU A 52 -2.66 4.69 -1.10
C LEU A 52 -1.15 4.70 -1.31
N ILE A 53 -0.68 4.25 -2.48
CA ILE A 53 0.73 4.26 -2.84
C ILE A 53 1.31 5.68 -2.81
N GLY A 54 0.56 6.70 -3.25
CA GLY A 54 0.99 8.10 -3.14
C GLY A 54 1.18 8.56 -1.69
N SER A 55 0.25 8.21 -0.80
CA SER A 55 0.36 8.51 0.64
C SER A 55 1.55 7.78 1.29
N LEU A 56 1.77 6.50 0.95
CA LEU A 56 2.92 5.74 1.44
C LEU A 56 4.25 6.27 0.88
N MET A 57 4.27 6.73 -0.37
CA MET A 57 5.45 7.36 -0.97
C MET A 57 5.84 8.65 -0.25
N TYR A 58 4.86 9.48 0.15
CA TYR A 58 5.12 10.66 0.96
C TYR A 58 5.77 10.30 2.30
N LEU A 59 5.24 9.27 2.99
CA LEU A 59 5.85 8.76 4.23
C LEU A 59 7.29 8.30 4.00
N ALA A 60 7.51 7.50 2.95
CA ALA A 60 8.80 6.94 2.60
C ALA A 60 9.88 8.01 2.37
N ILE A 61 9.53 9.06 1.62
CA ILE A 61 10.45 10.16 1.28
C ILE A 61 10.69 11.08 2.48
N CYS A 62 9.66 11.42 3.25
CA CYS A 62 9.77 12.47 4.25
C CYS A 62 10.23 11.99 5.62
N THR A 63 9.78 10.80 6.08
CA THR A 63 9.90 10.43 7.50
C THR A 63 10.15 8.95 7.78
N ARG A 64 9.89 8.04 6.83
CA ARG A 64 9.97 6.58 6.98
C ARG A 64 10.75 5.92 5.84
N PRO A 65 12.05 6.21 5.67
CA PRO A 65 12.82 5.65 4.56
C PRO A 65 12.92 4.11 4.59
N ASP A 66 12.63 3.48 5.73
CA ASP A 66 12.56 2.03 5.91
C ASP A 66 11.47 1.36 5.06
N ILE A 67 10.41 2.07 4.64
CA ILE A 67 9.36 1.51 3.78
C ILE A 67 9.58 1.75 2.28
N CYS A 68 10.65 2.48 1.89
CA CYS A 68 10.91 2.85 0.48
C CYS A 68 10.90 1.66 -0.48
N HIS A 69 11.54 0.55 -0.08
CA HIS A 69 11.60 -0.66 -0.90
C HIS A 69 10.19 -1.24 -1.13
N THR A 70 9.39 -1.34 -0.07
CA THR A 70 8.01 -1.84 -0.14
C THR A 70 7.14 -0.98 -1.05
N VAL A 71 7.20 0.36 -0.89
CA VAL A 71 6.43 1.29 -1.73
C VAL A 71 6.85 1.18 -3.20
N SER A 72 8.16 1.09 -3.46
CA SER A 72 8.67 0.91 -4.82
C SER A 72 8.16 -0.40 -5.44
N TYR A 73 8.20 -1.50 -4.68
CA TYR A 73 7.71 -2.80 -5.13
C TYR A 73 6.21 -2.79 -5.44
N LEU A 74 5.39 -2.26 -4.53
CA LEU A 74 3.94 -2.16 -4.68
C LEU A 74 3.51 -1.23 -5.82
N SER A 75 4.29 -0.20 -6.13
CA SER A 75 4.00 0.75 -7.21
C SER A 75 3.94 0.11 -8.60
N GLN A 76 4.55 -1.06 -8.78
CA GLN A 76 4.55 -1.83 -10.03
C GLN A 76 3.14 -2.31 -10.43
N PHE A 77 2.19 -2.34 -9.49
CA PHE A 77 0.83 -2.83 -9.68
C PHE A 77 -0.22 -1.70 -9.76
N ASN A 78 0.20 -0.43 -9.85
CA ASN A 78 -0.69 0.74 -9.91
C ASN A 78 -1.70 0.74 -11.06
N GLU A 79 -1.42 0.02 -12.14
CA GLU A 79 -2.29 -0.04 -13.32
C GLU A 79 -3.46 -1.00 -13.15
N ASN A 80 -3.22 -2.15 -12.51
CA ASN A 80 -4.22 -3.20 -12.33
C ASN A 80 -3.99 -3.92 -10.98
N PRO A 81 -4.25 -3.26 -9.84
CA PRO A 81 -4.03 -3.86 -8.54
C PRO A 81 -5.09 -4.92 -8.25
N GLY A 82 -4.65 -6.02 -7.64
CA GLY A 82 -5.52 -7.09 -7.13
C GLY A 82 -5.59 -7.10 -5.62
N MET A 83 -6.51 -7.89 -5.05
CA MET A 83 -6.65 -8.01 -3.60
C MET A 83 -5.35 -8.39 -2.87
N PRO A 84 -4.48 -9.28 -3.42
CA PRO A 84 -3.18 -9.55 -2.80
C PRO A 84 -2.26 -8.32 -2.75
N HIS A 85 -2.34 -7.46 -3.76
CA HIS A 85 -1.57 -6.21 -3.82
C HIS A 85 -2.08 -5.19 -2.79
N TRP A 86 -3.40 -5.07 -2.63
CA TRP A 86 -4.02 -4.22 -1.61
C TRP A 86 -3.68 -4.68 -0.19
N THR A 87 -3.74 -5.99 0.06
CA THR A 87 -3.49 -6.55 1.40
C THR A 87 -2.03 -6.46 1.82
N ALA A 88 -1.11 -6.39 0.84
CA ALA A 88 0.32 -6.24 1.09
C ALA A 88 0.77 -4.77 1.25
N ALA A 89 -0.12 -3.81 0.97
CA ALA A 89 0.14 -2.37 1.11
C ALA A 89 -0.26 -1.85 2.49
#